data_AF-A0A7H4PJ76-F1
#
_entry.id   AF-A0A7H4PJ76-F1
#
_cell.length_a   1.000
_cell.length_b   1.000
_cell.length_c   1.000
_cell.angle_alpha   90.00
_cell.angle_beta   90.00
_cell.angle_gamma   90.00
#
_symmetry.space_group_name_H-M   'P 1'
#
loop_
_entity.id
_entity.type
_entity.pdbx_description
1 polymer ?
#
loop_
_entity_poly.entity_id
_entity_poly.type
_entity_poly.pdbx_seq_one_letter_code
_entity_poly.pdbx_strand_id
1 'polypeptide(L)'
;MTSAGSKNNLDHYEKGEFLHIKDYLAALEVVEELYPDYKAAIQQFNNATDGYYTNMFVMHKDMFVDYSEWLFAILTNLESRISMNNYNAQEKRVIGHIAERLFNIYIIKQQQDRALKVKELQRTFVTNETFNGKLEPVFPHAAPIVISFDDNYAISGGALINSIVRHSDKNTHYDIVVLENKVSNLNKQRLLKLVSAHTNFSLRFFDVNAFTELNGVHTRAHFSASTYARLFIPQLFREYEKVIFIDSDTVVKADLATLLNVDLGTNLVAAVKDIVMEGFVKFGAMSESADGVMPAGEYLQKTLKMTKPDEYFQAGIIVFNVAPDGAGRYLLRAD
;
A
#
# COMPACT_ATOMS: atom_id res chain seq x y z
N MET A 1 -19.34 -14.37 -22.98
CA MET A 1 -18.64 -15.56 -22.46
C MET A 1 -19.71 -16.62 -22.26
N THR A 2 -19.56 -17.80 -22.86
CA THR A 2 -20.51 -18.91 -22.74
C THR A 2 -20.56 -19.40 -21.29
N SER A 3 -21.77 -19.67 -20.79
CA SER A 3 -22.06 -20.21 -19.47
C SER A 3 -21.11 -21.37 -19.12
N ALA A 4 -20.39 -21.27 -17.99
CA ALA A 4 -19.43 -22.24 -17.50
C ALA A 4 -20.11 -23.56 -17.06
N GLY A 5 -20.72 -24.29 -17.99
CA GLY A 5 -21.55 -25.47 -17.73
C GLY A 5 -22.95 -25.17 -17.15
N SER A 6 -23.36 -23.90 -17.11
CA SER A 6 -24.69 -23.48 -16.62
C SER A 6 -25.71 -23.37 -17.76
N LYS A 7 -26.99 -23.58 -17.46
CA LYS A 7 -28.09 -23.52 -18.45
C LYS A 7 -28.41 -22.09 -18.87
N ASN A 8 -28.37 -21.15 -17.92
CA ASN A 8 -28.65 -19.74 -18.11
C ASN A 8 -28.02 -18.93 -16.95
N ASN A 9 -28.18 -17.62 -16.96
CA ASN A 9 -27.57 -16.74 -15.95
C ASN A 9 -28.12 -16.94 -14.53
N LEU A 10 -29.38 -17.39 -14.38
CA LEU A 10 -29.95 -17.73 -13.07
C LEU A 10 -29.32 -19.00 -12.49
N ASP A 11 -29.27 -20.07 -13.28
CA ASP A 11 -28.61 -21.35 -12.94
C ASP A 11 -27.10 -21.15 -12.69
N HIS A 12 -26.48 -20.19 -13.38
CA HIS A 12 -25.08 -19.82 -13.14
C HIS A 12 -24.87 -19.18 -11.76
N TYR A 13 -25.81 -18.35 -11.28
CA TYR A 13 -25.73 -17.83 -9.91
C TYR A 13 -25.98 -18.94 -8.89
N GLU A 14 -26.97 -19.79 -9.13
CA GLU A 14 -27.34 -20.90 -8.22
C GLU A 14 -26.20 -21.90 -8.02
N LYS A 15 -25.42 -22.19 -9.07
CA LYS A 15 -24.29 -23.12 -9.02
C LYS A 15 -22.97 -22.52 -8.55
N GLY A 16 -22.91 -21.21 -8.32
CA GLY A 16 -21.68 -20.54 -7.91
C GLY A 16 -21.20 -21.04 -6.56
N GLU A 17 -19.94 -21.49 -6.47
CA GLU A 17 -19.36 -22.08 -5.25
C GLU A 17 -19.50 -21.18 -4.01
N PHE A 18 -19.41 -19.86 -4.19
CA PHE A 18 -19.49 -18.85 -3.13
C PHE A 18 -20.76 -18.00 -3.21
N LEU A 19 -21.80 -18.49 -3.89
CA LEU A 19 -23.04 -17.77 -4.13
C LEU A 19 -24.23 -18.52 -3.52
N HIS A 20 -25.18 -17.75 -2.99
CA HIS A 20 -26.41 -18.30 -2.41
C HIS A 20 -27.60 -17.74 -3.19
N ILE A 21 -28.32 -18.61 -3.90
CA ILE A 21 -29.40 -18.18 -4.82
C ILE A 21 -30.47 -17.33 -4.13
N LYS A 22 -30.77 -17.62 -2.87
CA LYS A 22 -31.73 -16.85 -2.05
C LYS A 22 -31.41 -15.35 -2.01
N ASP A 23 -30.14 -14.97 -2.02
CA ASP A 23 -29.73 -13.56 -1.93
C ASP A 23 -30.01 -12.84 -3.24
N TYR A 24 -29.79 -13.53 -4.37
CA TYR A 24 -30.12 -12.99 -5.69
C TYR A 24 -31.64 -12.91 -5.89
N LEU A 25 -32.39 -13.92 -5.44
CA LEU A 25 -33.86 -13.87 -5.48
C LEU A 25 -34.42 -12.70 -4.67
N ALA A 26 -33.90 -12.46 -3.47
CA ALA A 26 -34.27 -11.28 -2.68
C ALA A 26 -33.96 -9.97 -3.40
N ALA A 27 -32.86 -9.89 -4.16
CA ALA A 27 -32.56 -8.71 -4.97
C ALA A 27 -33.56 -8.51 -6.11
N LEU A 28 -33.98 -9.60 -6.78
CA LEU A 28 -35.01 -9.54 -7.82
C LEU A 28 -36.37 -9.09 -7.28
N GLU A 29 -36.76 -9.56 -6.09
CA GLU A 29 -37.97 -9.08 -5.39
C GLU A 29 -37.91 -7.57 -5.15
N VAL A 30 -36.79 -7.05 -4.65
CA VAL A 30 -36.59 -5.60 -4.47
C VAL A 30 -36.70 -4.85 -5.80
N VAL A 31 -36.13 -5.38 -6.88
CA VAL A 31 -36.23 -4.75 -8.21
C VAL A 31 -37.68 -4.70 -8.68
N GLU A 32 -38.43 -5.81 -8.57
CA GLU A 32 -39.83 -5.86 -8.98
C GLU A 32 -40.74 -4.95 -8.14
N GLU A 33 -40.42 -4.75 -6.86
CA GLU A 33 -41.16 -3.83 -5.97
C GLU A 33 -40.88 -2.36 -6.28
N LEU A 34 -39.61 -1.97 -6.44
CA LEU A 34 -39.21 -0.58 -6.66
C LEU A 34 -39.36 -0.14 -8.12
N TYR A 35 -39.17 -1.07 -9.05
CA TYR A 35 -39.14 -0.83 -10.50
C TYR A 35 -39.93 -1.91 -11.26
N PRO A 36 -41.28 -1.94 -11.14
CA PRO A 36 -42.09 -3.01 -11.72
C PRO A 36 -41.97 -3.19 -13.24
N ASP A 37 -41.56 -2.15 -13.96
CA ASP A 37 -41.34 -2.17 -15.41
C ASP A 37 -40.07 -2.93 -15.83
N TYR A 38 -39.21 -3.34 -14.89
CA TYR A 38 -38.01 -4.15 -15.15
C TYR A 38 -38.28 -5.65 -15.32
N LYS A 39 -39.51 -6.12 -15.08
CA LYS A 39 -39.85 -7.55 -15.12
C LYS A 39 -39.43 -8.26 -16.41
N ALA A 40 -39.64 -7.61 -17.56
CA ALA A 40 -39.23 -8.16 -18.86
C ALA A 40 -37.70 -8.28 -18.99
N ALA A 41 -36.96 -7.28 -18.52
CA ALA A 41 -35.49 -7.28 -18.52
C ALA A 41 -34.92 -8.34 -17.57
N ILE A 42 -35.52 -8.53 -16.39
CA ILE A 42 -35.16 -9.60 -15.44
C ILE A 42 -35.30 -10.98 -16.09
N GLN A 43 -36.46 -11.25 -16.71
CA GLN A 43 -36.72 -12.52 -17.38
C GLN A 43 -35.78 -12.75 -18.56
N GLN A 44 -35.51 -11.71 -19.36
CA GLN A 44 -34.58 -11.80 -20.47
C GLN A 44 -33.17 -12.16 -19.99
N PHE A 45 -32.65 -11.45 -18.98
CA PHE A 45 -31.32 -11.71 -18.44
C PHE A 45 -31.23 -13.11 -17.82
N ASN A 46 -32.16 -13.49 -16.95
CA ASN A 46 -32.10 -14.76 -16.22
C ASN A 46 -32.18 -15.98 -17.13
N ASN A 47 -32.85 -15.86 -18.29
CA ASN A 47 -32.95 -16.94 -19.28
C ASN A 47 -31.83 -16.90 -20.35
N ALA A 48 -31.06 -15.81 -20.44
CA ALA A 48 -29.93 -15.72 -21.35
C ALA A 48 -28.75 -16.60 -20.91
N THR A 49 -27.89 -16.95 -21.86
CA THR A 49 -26.72 -17.83 -21.67
C THR A 49 -25.40 -17.06 -21.58
N ASP A 50 -25.46 -15.73 -21.70
CA ASP A 50 -24.34 -14.81 -21.64
C ASP A 50 -24.72 -13.49 -20.94
N GLY A 51 -23.70 -12.69 -20.65
CA GLY A 51 -23.83 -11.40 -19.99
C GLY A 51 -22.47 -10.77 -19.66
N TYR A 52 -22.51 -9.53 -19.21
CA TYR A 52 -21.38 -8.75 -18.72
C TYR A 52 -21.12 -9.06 -17.24
N TYR A 53 -20.34 -10.10 -16.96
CA TYR A 53 -19.90 -10.47 -15.61
C TYR A 53 -18.72 -9.60 -15.16
N THR A 54 -18.96 -8.30 -14.99
CA THR A 54 -17.92 -7.32 -14.67
C THR A 54 -18.49 -6.07 -14.02
N ASN A 55 -17.64 -5.36 -13.29
CA ASN A 55 -17.84 -4.01 -12.80
C ASN A 55 -16.95 -2.98 -13.55
N MET A 56 -16.32 -3.38 -14.66
CA MET A 56 -15.46 -2.52 -15.47
C MET A 56 -16.20 -2.03 -16.72
N PHE A 57 -16.62 -0.76 -16.69
CA PHE A 57 -17.34 -0.10 -17.79
C PHE A 57 -16.98 1.39 -17.86
N VAL A 58 -17.24 1.99 -19.03
CA VAL A 58 -17.27 3.44 -19.21
C VAL A 58 -18.60 3.76 -19.89
N MET A 59 -19.37 4.67 -19.32
CA MET A 59 -20.68 5.06 -19.84
C MET A 59 -20.87 6.58 -19.80
N HIS A 60 -21.90 7.07 -20.49
CA HIS A 60 -22.23 8.49 -20.48
C HIS A 60 -22.61 8.95 -19.07
N LYS A 61 -22.27 10.19 -18.71
CA LYS A 61 -22.50 10.76 -17.37
C LYS A 61 -23.95 10.56 -16.89
N ASP A 62 -24.92 10.92 -17.72
CA ASP A 62 -26.33 10.85 -17.33
C ASP A 62 -26.80 9.41 -17.07
N MET A 63 -26.30 8.46 -17.86
CA MET A 63 -26.56 7.03 -17.65
C MET A 63 -25.85 6.50 -16.41
N PHE A 64 -24.66 7.01 -16.09
CA PHE A 64 -23.94 6.64 -14.88
C PHE A 64 -24.69 7.10 -13.63
N VAL A 65 -25.21 8.32 -13.62
CA VAL A 65 -26.02 8.86 -12.51
C VAL A 65 -27.30 8.03 -12.34
N ASP A 66 -28.06 7.84 -13.42
CA ASP A 66 -29.30 7.05 -13.42
C ASP A 66 -29.07 5.60 -12.95
N TYR A 67 -28.05 4.92 -13.50
CA TYR A 67 -27.65 3.59 -13.04
C TYR A 67 -27.27 3.55 -11.56
N SER A 68 -26.53 4.55 -11.09
CA SER A 68 -26.10 4.62 -9.69
C SER A 68 -27.28 4.78 -8.74
N GLU A 69 -28.20 5.69 -9.04
CA GLU A 69 -29.43 5.89 -8.26
C GLU A 69 -30.28 4.61 -8.22
N TRP A 70 -30.48 3.99 -9.38
CA TRP A 70 -31.21 2.72 -9.50
C TRP A 70 -30.55 1.59 -8.71
N LEU A 71 -29.25 1.36 -8.91
CA LEU A 71 -28.49 0.28 -8.27
C LEU A 71 -28.47 0.44 -6.75
N PHE A 72 -28.08 1.62 -6.24
CA PHE A 72 -27.93 1.81 -4.81
C PHE A 72 -29.29 1.82 -4.07
N ALA A 73 -30.37 2.28 -4.70
CA ALA A 73 -31.71 2.13 -4.12
C ALA A 73 -32.07 0.65 -3.88
N ILE A 74 -31.72 -0.25 -4.82
CA ILE A 74 -31.92 -1.69 -4.69
C ILE A 74 -31.01 -2.26 -3.60
N LEU A 75 -29.71 -1.95 -3.64
CA LEU A 75 -28.74 -2.51 -2.70
C LEU A 75 -29.03 -2.09 -1.25
N THR A 76 -29.43 -0.84 -1.00
CA THR A 76 -29.82 -0.38 0.33
C THR A 76 -31.04 -1.12 0.87
N ASN A 77 -32.03 -1.41 0.01
CA ASN A 77 -33.19 -2.22 0.43
C ASN A 77 -32.79 -3.68 0.67
N LEU A 78 -31.91 -4.23 -0.17
CA LEU A 78 -31.43 -5.60 -0.07
C LEU A 78 -30.68 -5.88 1.23
N GLU A 79 -29.87 -4.94 1.72
CA GLU A 79 -29.11 -5.08 2.98
C GLU A 79 -30.00 -5.44 4.17
N SER A 80 -31.25 -4.96 4.19
CA SER A 80 -32.22 -5.29 5.24
C SER A 80 -32.88 -6.67 5.09
N ARG A 81 -32.76 -7.30 3.92
CA ARG A 81 -33.46 -8.55 3.55
C ARG A 81 -32.56 -9.78 3.53
N ILE A 82 -31.24 -9.60 3.45
CA ILE A 82 -30.27 -10.70 3.46
C ILE A 82 -29.50 -10.77 4.77
N SER A 83 -29.13 -11.98 5.16
CA SER A 83 -28.31 -12.24 6.34
C SER A 83 -27.12 -13.12 5.96
N MET A 84 -25.90 -12.61 6.18
CA MET A 84 -24.65 -13.33 5.91
C MET A 84 -24.40 -14.38 7.00
N ASN A 85 -24.93 -15.59 6.84
CA ASN A 85 -24.80 -16.66 7.82
C ASN A 85 -23.44 -17.37 7.69
N ASN A 86 -22.46 -16.95 8.52
CA ASN A 86 -21.10 -17.50 8.54
C ASN A 86 -20.37 -17.45 7.19
N TYR A 87 -20.64 -16.41 6.39
CA TYR A 87 -20.01 -16.23 5.09
C TYR A 87 -18.49 -16.06 5.23
N ASN A 88 -17.76 -16.78 4.39
CA ASN A 88 -16.31 -16.64 4.23
C ASN A 88 -15.97 -15.33 3.47
N ALA A 89 -14.68 -15.09 3.22
CA ALA A 89 -14.23 -13.85 2.59
C ALA A 89 -14.79 -13.66 1.18
N GLN A 90 -14.95 -14.73 0.41
CA GLN A 90 -15.54 -14.71 -0.93
C GLN A 90 -17.04 -14.44 -0.85
N GLU A 91 -17.77 -15.16 -0.01
CA GLU A 91 -19.22 -15.04 0.13
C GLU A 91 -19.65 -13.65 0.66
N LYS A 92 -18.83 -13.01 1.50
CA LYS A 92 -19.07 -11.62 1.96
C LYS A 92 -19.11 -10.59 0.82
N ARG A 93 -18.66 -10.95 -0.38
CA ARG A 93 -18.73 -10.11 -1.59
C ARG A 93 -20.08 -10.23 -2.32
N VAL A 94 -21.08 -10.88 -1.72
CA VAL A 94 -22.43 -11.09 -2.29
C VAL A 94 -23.03 -9.85 -2.93
N ILE A 95 -22.92 -8.67 -2.29
CA ILE A 95 -23.43 -7.40 -2.84
C ILE A 95 -22.80 -7.09 -4.20
N GLY A 96 -21.49 -7.27 -4.33
CA GLY A 96 -20.77 -7.08 -5.60
C GLY A 96 -21.18 -8.12 -6.65
N HIS A 97 -21.35 -9.38 -6.26
CA HIS A 97 -21.77 -10.44 -7.17
C HIS A 97 -23.19 -10.22 -7.72
N ILE A 98 -24.11 -9.73 -6.88
CA ILE A 98 -25.47 -9.33 -7.27
C ILE A 98 -25.42 -8.11 -8.18
N ALA A 99 -24.59 -7.10 -7.86
CA ALA A 99 -24.45 -5.90 -8.67
C ALA A 99 -24.03 -6.21 -10.12
N GLU A 100 -23.21 -7.23 -10.37
CA GLU A 100 -22.89 -7.69 -11.73
C GLU A 100 -24.14 -8.15 -12.51
N ARG A 101 -25.11 -8.80 -11.85
CA ARG A 101 -26.36 -9.27 -12.50
C ARG A 101 -27.32 -8.11 -12.71
N LEU A 102 -27.46 -7.24 -11.70
CA LEU A 102 -28.24 -6.02 -11.78
C LEU A 102 -27.75 -5.09 -12.89
N PHE A 103 -26.44 -4.99 -13.10
CA PHE A 103 -25.87 -4.23 -14.22
C PHE A 103 -26.41 -4.70 -15.58
N ASN A 104 -26.46 -6.01 -15.81
CA ASN A 104 -26.98 -6.56 -17.05
C ASN A 104 -28.48 -6.29 -17.23
N ILE A 105 -29.25 -6.49 -16.16
CA ILE A 105 -30.69 -6.21 -16.15
C ILE A 105 -30.95 -4.73 -16.49
N TYR A 106 -30.16 -3.82 -15.91
CA TYR A 106 -30.23 -2.39 -16.23
C TYR A 106 -29.91 -2.12 -17.71
N ILE A 107 -28.82 -2.66 -18.26
CA ILE A 107 -28.47 -2.47 -19.68
C ILE A 107 -29.58 -3.00 -20.60
N ILE A 108 -30.13 -4.17 -20.30
CA ILE A 108 -31.23 -4.76 -21.09
C ILE A 108 -32.45 -3.86 -21.07
N LYS A 109 -32.84 -3.34 -19.89
CA LYS A 109 -33.96 -2.38 -19.79
C LYS A 109 -33.71 -1.14 -20.65
N GLN A 110 -32.50 -0.58 -20.59
CA GLN A 110 -32.13 0.59 -21.38
C GLN A 110 -32.17 0.31 -22.90
N GLN A 111 -31.84 -0.91 -23.34
CA GLN A 111 -31.94 -1.34 -24.73
C GLN A 111 -33.40 -1.57 -25.18
N GLN A 112 -34.30 -1.95 -24.26
CA GLN A 112 -35.72 -2.09 -24.53
C GLN A 112 -36.40 -0.72 -24.70
N ASP A 113 -36.02 0.27 -23.90
CA ASP A 113 -36.64 1.61 -23.91
C ASP A 113 -36.09 2.53 -25.00
N ARG A 114 -34.81 2.37 -25.37
CA ARG A 114 -34.13 3.27 -26.31
C ARG A 114 -33.04 2.58 -27.11
N ALA A 115 -32.70 3.18 -28.25
CA ALA A 115 -31.53 2.78 -29.03
C ALA A 115 -30.24 3.09 -28.25
N LEU A 116 -29.62 2.04 -27.68
CA LEU A 116 -28.36 2.15 -26.96
C LEU A 116 -27.18 1.67 -27.83
N LYS A 117 -26.15 2.51 -27.97
CA LYS A 117 -24.91 2.13 -28.66
C LYS A 117 -23.94 1.52 -27.65
N VAL A 118 -23.68 0.22 -27.79
CA VAL A 118 -22.73 -0.52 -26.94
C VAL A 118 -21.48 -0.86 -27.74
N LYS A 119 -20.31 -0.59 -27.17
CA LYS A 119 -19.02 -0.98 -27.74
C LYS A 119 -18.28 -1.87 -26.75
N GLU A 120 -18.11 -3.13 -27.11
CA GLU A 120 -17.34 -4.09 -26.32
C GLU A 120 -15.84 -3.94 -26.63
N LEU A 121 -15.03 -3.98 -25.58
CA LEU A 121 -13.57 -3.88 -25.65
C LEU A 121 -12.90 -5.12 -25.06
N GLN A 122 -11.68 -5.39 -25.50
CA GLN A 122 -10.87 -6.47 -24.94
C GLN A 122 -10.47 -6.16 -23.50
N ARG A 123 -10.41 -7.21 -22.66
CA ARG A 123 -9.87 -7.12 -21.30
C ARG A 123 -8.39 -7.44 -21.31
N THR A 124 -7.63 -6.69 -20.51
CA THR A 124 -6.20 -6.95 -20.27
C THR A 124 -6.00 -7.55 -18.89
N PHE A 125 -4.94 -8.32 -18.71
CA PHE A 125 -4.51 -8.85 -17.42
C PHE A 125 -3.01 -8.58 -17.26
N VAL A 126 -2.62 -7.92 -16.17
CA VAL A 126 -1.22 -7.66 -15.84
C VAL A 126 -0.69 -8.85 -15.05
N THR A 127 0.29 -9.57 -15.59
CA THR A 127 0.80 -10.82 -14.99
C THR A 127 1.81 -10.58 -13.87
N ASN A 128 2.53 -9.45 -13.91
CA ASN A 128 3.54 -9.08 -12.94
C ASN A 128 3.16 -7.73 -12.34
N GLU A 129 2.76 -7.74 -11.08
CA GLU A 129 2.51 -6.50 -10.33
C GLU A 129 3.83 -5.78 -10.05
N THR A 130 3.82 -4.45 -10.19
CA THR A 130 4.95 -3.59 -9.84
C THR A 130 4.47 -2.42 -9.01
N PHE A 131 5.37 -1.83 -8.21
CA PHE A 131 5.08 -0.64 -7.42
C PHE A 131 5.87 0.56 -7.93
N ASN A 132 5.16 1.60 -8.37
CA ASN A 132 5.75 2.88 -8.77
C ASN A 132 5.18 4.07 -7.99
N GLY A 133 4.51 3.77 -6.87
CA GLY A 133 3.89 4.76 -5.99
C GLY A 133 4.93 5.62 -5.27
N LYS A 134 4.44 6.71 -4.70
CA LYS A 134 5.21 7.67 -3.91
C LYS A 134 4.38 8.10 -2.70
N LEU A 135 5.06 8.56 -1.65
CA LEU A 135 4.42 9.22 -0.52
C LEU A 135 4.49 10.73 -0.73
N GLU A 136 3.33 11.36 -0.64
CA GLU A 136 3.22 12.82 -0.64
C GLU A 136 3.37 13.37 0.79
N PRO A 137 3.97 14.56 0.94
CA PRO A 137 3.95 15.32 2.19
C PRO A 137 2.51 15.56 2.69
N VAL A 138 2.28 15.31 3.98
CA VAL A 138 0.98 15.58 4.63
C VAL A 138 0.87 17.00 5.20
N PHE A 139 2.01 17.67 5.36
CA PHE A 139 2.10 19.06 5.75
C PHE A 139 2.90 19.82 4.68
N PRO A 140 2.59 21.11 4.42
CA PRO A 140 3.39 21.93 3.50
C PRO A 140 4.86 22.03 3.91
N HIS A 141 5.12 22.13 5.22
CA HIS A 141 6.45 22.15 5.82
C HIS A 141 6.46 21.26 7.06
N ALA A 142 7.20 20.16 7.01
CA ALA A 142 7.38 19.26 8.14
C ALA A 142 8.77 18.66 8.15
N ALA A 143 9.15 18.07 9.29
CA ALA A 143 10.27 17.16 9.40
C ALA A 143 9.81 15.74 9.03
N PRO A 144 10.16 15.22 7.84
CA PRO A 144 9.90 13.83 7.48
C PRO A 144 10.85 12.89 8.23
N ILE A 145 10.27 11.96 8.98
CA ILE A 145 11.00 10.97 9.77
C ILE A 145 10.55 9.58 9.33
N VAL A 146 11.51 8.74 8.95
CA VAL A 146 11.30 7.38 8.48
C VAL A 146 11.88 6.41 9.49
N ILE A 147 11.05 5.45 9.87
CA ILE A 147 11.41 4.36 10.77
C ILE A 147 11.06 3.06 10.07
N SER A 148 11.85 2.01 10.22
CA SER A 148 11.57 0.70 9.62
C SER A 148 11.59 -0.39 10.67
N PHE A 149 10.53 -1.20 10.76
CA PHE A 149 10.46 -2.33 11.69
C PHE A 149 9.36 -3.35 11.35
N ASP A 150 9.47 -4.54 11.94
CA ASP A 150 8.43 -5.57 11.97
C ASP A 150 7.65 -5.57 13.30
N ASP A 151 6.67 -6.48 13.46
CA ASP A 151 5.85 -6.52 14.67
C ASP A 151 6.65 -6.81 15.97
N ASN A 152 7.78 -7.52 15.87
CA ASN A 152 8.62 -7.83 17.04
C ASN A 152 9.30 -6.57 17.58
N TYR A 153 9.63 -5.63 16.71
CA TYR A 153 10.23 -4.35 17.05
C TYR A 153 9.21 -3.23 17.33
N ALA A 154 7.90 -3.52 17.28
CA ALA A 154 6.85 -2.52 17.49
C ALA A 154 6.92 -1.83 18.88
N ILE A 155 7.37 -2.56 19.91
CA ILE A 155 7.57 -1.98 21.26
C ILE A 155 8.70 -0.94 21.22
N SER A 156 9.81 -1.28 20.56
CA SER A 156 10.96 -0.39 20.42
C SER A 156 10.60 0.83 19.56
N GLY A 157 9.95 0.62 18.42
CA GLY A 157 9.45 1.69 17.57
C GLY A 157 8.46 2.61 18.31
N GLY A 158 7.62 2.06 19.20
CA GLY A 158 6.76 2.84 20.07
C GLY A 158 7.53 3.72 21.08
N ALA A 159 8.59 3.18 21.69
CA ALA A 159 9.46 3.94 22.57
C ALA A 159 10.18 5.08 21.82
N LEU A 160 10.68 4.81 20.61
CA LEU A 160 11.27 5.80 19.72
C LEU A 160 10.27 6.91 19.37
N ILE A 161 9.10 6.56 18.82
CA ILE A 161 8.07 7.54 18.44
C ILE A 161 7.67 8.40 19.64
N ASN A 162 7.47 7.80 20.81
CA ASN A 162 7.15 8.54 22.02
C ASN A 162 8.30 9.48 22.44
N SER A 163 9.56 9.05 22.30
CA SER A 163 10.71 9.91 22.57
C SER A 163 10.82 11.09 21.59
N ILE A 164 10.47 10.89 20.32
CA ILE A 164 10.39 11.96 19.30
C ILE A 164 9.34 12.97 19.74
N VAL A 165 8.10 12.53 20.01
CA VAL A 165 7.00 13.39 20.45
C VAL A 165 7.39 14.23 21.68
N ARG A 166 8.10 13.65 22.64
CA ARG A 166 8.50 14.32 23.89
C ARG A 166 9.57 15.39 23.74
N HIS A 167 10.42 15.33 22.71
CA HIS A 167 11.56 16.23 22.53
C HIS A 167 11.43 17.14 21.30
N SER A 168 10.28 17.10 20.62
CA SER A 168 9.99 17.88 19.44
C SER A 168 9.53 19.31 19.76
N ASP A 169 9.83 20.25 18.87
CA ASP A 169 9.31 21.61 18.93
C ASP A 169 7.80 21.65 18.61
N LYS A 170 7.04 22.44 19.36
CA LYS A 170 5.59 22.56 19.18
C LYS A 170 5.20 23.36 17.93
N ASN A 171 6.11 24.17 17.40
CA ASN A 171 5.87 24.99 16.20
C ASN A 171 6.28 24.30 14.91
N THR A 172 6.91 23.12 15.01
CA THR A 172 7.32 22.31 13.86
C THR A 172 6.30 21.19 13.64
N HIS A 173 5.99 20.89 12.38
CA HIS A 173 5.20 19.72 12.01
C HIS A 173 6.11 18.52 11.76
N TYR A 174 5.65 17.32 12.09
CA TYR A 174 6.41 16.08 11.96
C TYR A 174 5.60 15.05 11.17
N ASP A 175 6.17 14.57 10.07
CA ASP A 175 5.58 13.53 9.24
C ASP A 175 6.34 12.23 9.44
N ILE A 176 5.83 11.40 10.36
CA ILE A 176 6.45 10.12 10.69
C ILE A 176 5.85 9.05 9.78
N VAL A 177 6.72 8.33 9.07
CA VAL A 177 6.33 7.18 8.25
C VAL A 177 7.05 5.94 8.75
N VAL A 178 6.28 4.93 9.13
CA VAL A 178 6.79 3.61 9.46
C VAL A 178 6.73 2.73 8.22
N LEU A 179 7.91 2.34 7.73
CA LEU A 179 8.10 1.26 6.76
C LEU A 179 7.91 -0.06 7.51
N GLU A 180 6.70 -0.61 7.44
CA GLU A 180 6.27 -1.71 8.29
C GLU A 180 6.34 -3.05 7.55
N ASN A 181 6.76 -4.10 8.28
CA ASN A 181 6.70 -5.47 7.80
C ASN A 181 5.80 -6.31 8.70
N LYS A 182 4.54 -6.46 8.28
CA LYS A 182 3.52 -7.27 8.95
C LYS A 182 3.29 -6.88 10.42
N VAL A 183 3.38 -5.58 10.72
CA VAL A 183 3.00 -5.05 12.04
C VAL A 183 1.50 -5.25 12.24
N SER A 184 1.12 -5.82 13.38
CA SER A 184 -0.26 -6.16 13.71
C SER A 184 -1.15 -4.92 13.78
N ASN A 185 -2.43 -5.08 13.42
CA ASN A 185 -3.41 -3.98 13.51
C ASN A 185 -3.51 -3.41 14.94
N LEU A 186 -3.38 -4.28 15.96
CA LEU A 186 -3.37 -3.86 17.36
C LEU A 186 -2.17 -2.94 17.66
N ASN A 187 -0.97 -3.29 17.20
CA ASN A 187 0.21 -2.46 17.40
C ASN A 187 0.15 -1.17 16.58
N LYS A 188 -0.31 -1.21 15.33
CA LYS A 188 -0.57 0.01 14.52
C LYS A 188 -1.50 0.98 15.26
N GLN A 189 -2.62 0.48 15.82
CA GLN A 189 -3.54 1.30 16.62
C GLN A 189 -2.89 1.88 17.89
N ARG A 190 -2.05 1.11 18.59
CA ARG A 190 -1.30 1.60 19.76
C ARG A 190 -0.32 2.71 19.40
N LEU A 191 0.41 2.55 18.29
CA LEU A 191 1.36 3.54 17.81
C LEU A 191 0.66 4.85 17.38
N LEU A 192 -0.48 4.75 16.68
CA LEU A 192 -1.30 5.92 16.33
C LEU A 192 -1.76 6.72 17.55
N LYS A 193 -2.08 6.05 18.66
CA LYS A 193 -2.45 6.72 19.91
C LYS A 193 -1.31 7.54 20.54
N LEU A 194 -0.05 7.27 20.20
CA LEU A 194 1.09 8.05 20.70
C LEU A 194 1.10 9.48 20.14
N VAL A 195 0.54 9.67 18.93
CA VAL A 195 0.54 10.98 18.26
C VAL A 195 -0.84 11.63 18.23
N SER A 196 -1.92 10.91 18.56
CA SER A 196 -3.31 11.36 18.35
C SER A 196 -3.71 12.63 19.11
N ALA A 197 -3.00 12.96 20.19
CA ALA A 197 -3.23 14.19 20.97
C ALA A 197 -2.47 15.41 20.43
N HIS A 198 -1.68 15.24 19.36
CA HIS A 198 -0.78 16.25 18.83
C HIS A 198 -1.16 16.58 17.38
N THR A 199 -1.63 17.81 17.15
CA THR A 199 -2.04 18.27 15.81
C THR A 199 -0.86 18.51 14.87
N ASN A 200 0.34 18.69 15.42
CA ASN A 200 1.57 18.89 14.65
C ASN A 200 2.26 17.58 14.26
N PHE A 201 1.65 16.42 14.51
CA PHE A 201 2.20 15.11 14.15
C PHE A 201 1.27 14.36 13.20
N SER A 202 1.88 13.69 12.22
CA SER A 202 1.28 12.63 11.43
C SER A 202 2.07 11.35 11.63
N LEU A 203 1.38 10.22 11.75
CA LEU A 203 1.98 8.90 11.75
C LEU A 203 1.27 8.04 10.68
N ARG A 204 2.02 7.61 9.69
CA ARG A 204 1.54 6.76 8.58
C ARG A 204 2.34 5.46 8.51
N PHE A 205 1.74 4.46 7.88
CA PHE A 205 2.36 3.16 7.66
C PHE A 205 2.47 2.90 6.17
N PHE A 206 3.60 2.36 5.74
CA PHE A 206 3.82 1.88 4.38
C PHE A 206 4.29 0.43 4.46
N ASP A 207 3.56 -0.47 3.81
CA ASP A 207 3.92 -1.89 3.79
C ASP A 207 5.13 -2.10 2.87
N VAL A 208 6.26 -2.52 3.46
CA VAL A 208 7.49 -2.75 2.69
C VAL A 208 7.34 -3.91 1.71
N ASN A 209 6.38 -4.81 1.92
CA ASN A 209 6.12 -5.93 1.01
C ASN A 209 5.52 -5.47 -0.33
N ALA A 210 5.16 -4.18 -0.48
CA ALA A 210 4.84 -3.59 -1.77
C ALA A 210 6.03 -3.52 -2.73
N PHE A 211 7.26 -3.51 -2.21
CA PHE A 211 8.48 -3.60 -3.02
C PHE A 211 8.73 -5.06 -3.39
N THR A 212 8.39 -5.43 -4.62
CA THR A 212 8.66 -6.78 -5.15
C THR A 212 10.15 -7.14 -5.13
N GLU A 213 11.01 -6.13 -5.20
CA GLU A 213 12.47 -6.20 -5.14
C GLU A 213 12.98 -6.61 -3.75
N LEU A 214 12.16 -6.48 -2.70
CA LEU A 214 12.47 -6.99 -1.37
C LEU A 214 12.19 -8.49 -1.24
N ASN A 215 11.49 -9.11 -2.21
CA ASN A 215 11.26 -10.55 -2.21
C ASN A 215 12.55 -11.30 -2.54
N GLY A 216 13.05 -12.09 -1.58
CA GLY A 216 14.23 -12.94 -1.78
C GLY A 216 15.58 -12.25 -1.53
N VAL A 217 15.60 -11.04 -0.95
CA VAL A 217 16.85 -10.39 -0.54
C VAL A 217 17.54 -11.23 0.53
N HIS A 218 18.86 -11.41 0.39
CA HIS A 218 19.65 -12.18 1.33
C HIS A 218 19.68 -11.50 2.71
N THR A 219 18.98 -12.09 3.68
CA THR A 219 19.00 -11.68 5.09
C THR A 219 20.01 -12.53 5.86
N ARG A 220 21.00 -11.91 6.52
CA ARG A 220 21.87 -12.61 7.48
C ARG A 220 21.20 -12.60 8.86
N ALA A 221 21.09 -13.77 9.48
CA ALA A 221 20.76 -14.11 10.89
C ALA A 221 19.79 -13.20 11.68
N HIS A 222 20.01 -11.88 11.74
CA HIS A 222 19.27 -10.89 12.52
C HIS A 222 18.65 -9.73 11.70
N PHE A 223 18.99 -9.58 10.42
CA PHE A 223 18.47 -8.48 9.60
C PHE A 223 17.20 -8.88 8.85
N SER A 224 16.08 -8.22 9.15
CA SER A 224 14.83 -8.45 8.42
C SER A 224 14.85 -7.74 7.07
N ALA A 225 13.94 -8.10 6.15
CA ALA A 225 13.73 -7.37 4.90
C ALA A 225 13.51 -5.86 5.14
N SER A 226 12.99 -5.48 6.32
CA SER A 226 12.84 -4.10 6.76
C SER A 226 14.16 -3.32 6.83
N THR A 227 15.31 -3.99 7.05
CA THR A 227 16.63 -3.35 7.02
C THR A 227 16.96 -2.81 5.62
N TYR A 228 16.56 -3.51 4.57
CA TYR A 228 16.78 -3.07 3.19
C TYR A 228 15.77 -2.03 2.73
N ALA A 229 14.63 -1.87 3.42
CA ALA A 229 13.61 -0.90 3.08
C ALA A 229 14.15 0.55 3.03
N ARG A 230 15.19 0.87 3.81
CA ARG A 230 15.83 2.19 3.78
C ARG A 230 16.44 2.54 2.42
N LEU A 231 16.84 1.54 1.62
CA LEU A 231 17.38 1.76 0.28
C LEU A 231 16.32 2.35 -0.67
N PHE A 232 15.04 2.12 -0.40
CA PHE A 232 13.93 2.63 -1.20
C PHE A 232 13.47 4.03 -0.78
N ILE A 233 14.06 4.62 0.27
CA ILE A 233 13.69 5.96 0.75
C ILE A 233 13.76 7.02 -0.36
N PRO A 234 14.83 7.12 -1.17
CA PRO A 234 14.90 8.14 -2.22
C PRO A 234 13.79 8.00 -3.28
N GLN A 235 13.35 6.76 -3.57
CA GLN A 235 12.27 6.51 -4.52
C GLN A 235 10.89 6.79 -3.93
N LEU A 236 10.63 6.31 -2.71
CA LEU A 236 9.34 6.42 -2.04
C LEU A 236 9.05 7.86 -1.59
N PHE A 237 10.08 8.59 -1.16
CA PHE A 237 9.99 9.96 -0.65
C PHE A 237 10.48 11.01 -1.65
N ARG A 238 10.45 10.72 -2.96
CA ARG A 238 10.95 11.60 -4.03
C ARG A 238 10.28 12.99 -4.16
N GLU A 239 9.24 13.26 -3.38
CA GLU A 239 8.57 14.57 -3.30
C GLU A 239 8.99 15.36 -2.05
N TYR A 240 9.95 14.84 -1.28
CA TYR A 240 10.59 15.51 -0.15
C TYR A 240 11.99 15.96 -0.57
N GLU A 241 12.45 17.08 -0.02
CA GLU A 241 13.82 17.58 -0.25
C GLU A 241 14.85 16.77 0.55
N LYS A 242 14.61 16.65 1.86
CA LYS A 242 15.44 15.90 2.81
C LYS A 242 14.57 14.98 3.66
N VAL A 243 15.11 13.83 4.06
CA VAL A 243 14.41 12.83 4.88
C VAL A 243 15.31 12.30 5.98
N ILE A 244 14.81 12.24 7.22
CA ILE A 244 15.55 11.63 8.33
C ILE A 244 15.13 10.17 8.43
N PHE A 245 16.07 9.25 8.30
CA PHE A 245 15.91 7.85 8.70
C PHE A 245 16.52 7.63 10.08
N ILE A 246 15.86 6.82 10.90
CA ILE A 246 16.35 6.42 12.22
C ILE A 246 15.95 4.98 12.54
N ASP A 247 16.89 4.19 13.06
CA ASP A 247 16.65 2.80 13.45
C ASP A 247 15.66 2.70 14.62
N SER A 248 14.84 1.65 14.59
CA SER A 248 13.73 1.46 15.55
C SER A 248 14.18 1.11 16.98
N ASP A 249 15.44 0.72 17.18
CA ASP A 249 16.07 0.38 18.45
C ASP A 249 16.78 1.56 19.12
N THR A 250 16.25 2.77 18.89
CA THR A 250 16.79 4.02 19.42
C THR A 250 15.77 4.78 20.28
N VAL A 251 16.26 5.75 21.04
CA VAL A 251 15.44 6.82 21.65
C VAL A 251 16.13 8.14 21.44
N VAL A 252 15.37 9.19 21.14
CA VAL A 252 15.92 10.54 20.93
C VAL A 252 15.80 11.38 22.20
N LYS A 253 16.75 12.30 22.36
CA LYS A 253 16.83 13.24 23.49
C LYS A 253 16.83 14.72 23.06
N ALA A 254 16.61 14.96 21.77
CA ALA A 254 16.58 16.28 21.17
C ALA A 254 15.62 16.26 19.98
N ASP A 255 15.26 17.44 19.49
CA ASP A 255 14.41 17.60 18.32
C ASP A 255 15.14 17.13 17.04
N LEU A 256 14.61 16.08 16.41
CA LEU A 256 15.15 15.53 15.17
C LEU A 256 15.10 16.54 14.01
N ALA A 257 14.14 17.47 14.00
CA ALA A 257 14.02 18.45 12.92
C ALA A 257 15.29 19.30 12.76
N THR A 258 16.07 19.47 13.84
CA THR A 258 17.35 20.19 13.80
C THR A 258 18.36 19.58 12.82
N LEU A 259 18.28 18.27 12.56
CA LEU A 259 19.16 17.58 11.62
C LEU A 259 18.92 18.02 10.16
N LEU A 260 17.73 18.53 9.84
CA LEU A 260 17.43 19.05 8.50
C LEU A 260 18.13 20.37 8.20
N ASN A 261 18.61 21.07 9.24
CA ASN A 261 19.37 22.32 9.11
C ASN A 261 20.83 22.09 8.74
N VAL A 262 21.31 20.84 8.76
CA VAL A 262 22.66 20.50 8.30
C VAL A 262 22.74 20.79 6.81
N ASP A 263 23.72 21.62 6.42
CA ASP A 263 24.01 21.88 5.02
C ASP A 263 24.67 20.65 4.39
N LEU A 264 23.95 20.02 3.47
CA LEU A 264 24.42 18.85 2.74
C LEU A 264 25.16 19.24 1.46
N GLY A 265 24.98 20.46 0.94
CA GLY A 265 25.38 20.80 -0.43
C GLY A 265 24.95 19.71 -1.41
N THR A 266 25.93 19.16 -2.15
CA THR A 266 25.72 18.06 -3.11
C THR A 266 25.90 16.66 -2.50
N ASN A 267 26.15 16.52 -1.20
CA ASN A 267 26.29 15.22 -0.56
C ASN A 267 24.93 14.50 -0.53
N LEU A 268 24.96 13.19 -0.78
CA LEU A 268 23.77 12.35 -0.81
C LEU A 268 23.16 12.13 0.58
N VAL A 269 24.00 12.11 1.62
CA VAL A 269 23.59 11.86 3.00
C VAL A 269 24.43 12.64 4.00
N ALA A 270 23.87 12.90 5.18
CA ALA A 270 24.61 13.11 6.42
C ALA A 270 24.35 11.95 7.37
N ALA A 271 25.42 11.41 7.96
CA ALA A 271 25.37 10.30 8.90
C ALA A 271 26.51 10.41 9.91
N VAL A 272 26.47 9.60 10.96
CA VAL A 272 27.48 9.60 12.02
C VAL A 272 28.59 8.62 11.65
N LYS A 273 29.86 9.03 11.79
CA LYS A 273 31.02 8.14 11.59
C LYS A 273 30.92 6.90 12.50
N ASP A 274 31.22 5.73 11.95
CA ASP A 274 31.13 4.46 12.68
C ASP A 274 32.44 4.14 13.42
N ILE A 275 32.46 4.41 14.73
CA ILE A 275 33.61 4.11 15.58
C ILE A 275 33.83 2.61 15.82
N VAL A 276 32.78 1.78 15.65
CA VAL A 276 32.88 0.33 15.80
C VAL A 276 33.59 -0.24 14.58
N MET A 277 33.20 0.20 13.37
CA MET A 277 33.90 -0.15 12.14
C MET A 277 35.35 0.36 12.16
N GLU A 278 35.60 1.59 12.65
CA GLU A 278 36.97 2.08 12.85
C GLU A 278 37.79 1.13 13.74
N GLY A 279 37.20 0.62 14.82
CA GLY A 279 37.78 -0.43 15.65
C GLY A 279 38.06 -1.72 14.89
N PHE A 280 37.10 -2.23 14.10
CA PHE A 280 37.27 -3.43 13.30
C PHE A 280 38.43 -3.32 12.30
N VAL A 281 38.56 -2.16 11.65
CA VAL A 281 39.71 -1.87 10.77
C VAL A 281 41.00 -1.89 11.57
N LYS A 282 41.04 -1.20 12.72
CA LYS A 282 42.23 -1.08 13.57
C LYS A 282 42.71 -2.42 14.13
N PHE A 283 41.78 -3.30 14.51
CA PHE A 283 42.10 -4.59 15.14
C PHE A 283 42.12 -5.76 14.14
N GLY A 284 41.96 -5.49 12.84
CA GLY A 284 42.02 -6.54 11.81
C GLY A 284 40.89 -7.56 11.93
N ALA A 285 39.69 -7.14 12.35
CA ALA A 285 38.54 -8.04 12.45
C ALA A 285 38.22 -8.62 11.06
N MET A 286 37.94 -9.93 11.01
CA MET A 286 37.65 -10.60 9.75
C MET A 286 36.20 -10.33 9.32
N SER A 287 36.06 -9.77 8.12
CA SER A 287 34.78 -9.60 7.42
C SER A 287 34.54 -10.80 6.54
N GLU A 288 33.31 -11.29 6.54
CA GLU A 288 32.86 -12.38 5.66
C GLU A 288 31.80 -11.82 4.71
N SER A 289 31.92 -12.06 3.42
CA SER A 289 30.97 -11.64 2.39
C SER A 289 30.97 -12.61 1.20
N ALA A 290 30.23 -12.31 0.14
CA ALA A 290 30.29 -13.08 -1.12
C ALA A 290 31.69 -13.07 -1.75
N ASP A 291 32.51 -12.04 -1.47
CA ASP A 291 33.90 -11.93 -1.94
C ASP A 291 34.89 -12.74 -1.08
N GLY A 292 34.39 -13.54 -0.14
CA GLY A 292 35.18 -14.34 0.79
C GLY A 292 35.42 -13.67 2.15
N VAL A 293 36.47 -14.13 2.83
CA VAL A 293 36.85 -13.69 4.18
C VAL A 293 38.13 -12.86 4.10
N MET A 294 38.10 -11.62 4.58
CA MET A 294 39.24 -10.69 4.56
C MET A 294 39.18 -9.69 5.72
N PRO A 295 40.30 -9.07 6.14
CA PRO A 295 40.29 -8.04 7.18
C PRO A 295 39.35 -6.89 6.83
N ALA A 296 38.70 -6.28 7.82
CA ALA A 296 37.72 -5.21 7.62
C ALA A 296 38.24 -4.05 6.76
N GLY A 297 39.48 -3.61 6.97
CA GLY A 297 40.10 -2.58 6.13
C GLY A 297 40.18 -2.96 4.65
N GLU A 298 40.53 -4.22 4.37
CA GLU A 298 40.59 -4.74 3.01
C GLU A 298 39.19 -4.88 2.40
N TYR A 299 38.21 -5.34 3.17
CA TYR A 299 36.82 -5.40 2.76
C TYR A 299 36.27 -4.02 2.35
N LEU A 300 36.50 -2.99 3.16
CA LEU A 300 36.06 -1.63 2.87
C LEU A 300 36.67 -1.09 1.56
N GLN A 301 37.94 -1.36 1.30
CA GLN A 301 38.62 -0.89 0.09
C GLN A 301 38.31 -1.74 -1.15
N LYS A 302 38.33 -3.07 -1.02
CA LYS A 302 38.18 -3.98 -2.16
C LYS A 302 36.74 -4.26 -2.52
N THR A 303 35.88 -4.50 -1.55
CA THR A 303 34.46 -4.83 -1.78
C THR A 303 33.63 -3.56 -1.86
N LEU A 304 33.70 -2.68 -0.85
CA LEU A 304 32.91 -1.44 -0.83
C LEU A 304 33.52 -0.28 -1.64
N LYS A 305 34.70 -0.48 -2.22
CA LYS A 305 35.41 0.50 -3.07
C LYS A 305 35.66 1.85 -2.39
N MET A 306 35.79 1.86 -1.07
CA MET A 306 36.08 3.07 -0.31
C MET A 306 37.56 3.41 -0.40
N THR A 307 37.90 4.56 -0.97
CA THR A 307 39.28 5.07 -0.99
C THR A 307 39.79 5.39 0.42
N LYS A 308 38.88 5.79 1.31
CA LYS A 308 39.13 6.15 2.71
C LYS A 308 38.22 5.35 3.65
N PRO A 309 38.69 4.23 4.19
CA PRO A 309 37.91 3.39 5.11
C PRO A 309 37.43 4.10 6.38
N ASP A 310 38.11 5.17 6.80
CA ASP A 310 37.75 5.99 7.96
C ASP A 310 36.53 6.88 7.73
N GLU A 311 36.06 7.02 6.49
CA GLU A 311 34.81 7.70 6.13
C GLU A 311 33.58 6.78 6.23
N TYR A 312 33.75 5.51 6.67
CA TYR A 312 32.62 4.61 6.91
C TYR A 312 31.70 5.18 8.02
N PHE A 313 30.41 5.24 7.73
CA PHE A 313 29.39 5.78 8.64
C PHE A 313 28.40 4.71 9.08
N GLN A 314 27.86 4.90 10.28
CA GLN A 314 26.85 4.04 10.86
C GLN A 314 25.49 4.45 10.31
N ALA A 315 24.68 3.46 9.97
CA ALA A 315 23.48 3.65 9.16
C ALA A 315 22.16 3.69 9.96
N GLY A 316 22.25 3.90 11.28
CA GLY A 316 21.12 3.92 12.21
C GLY A 316 20.54 5.30 12.46
N ILE A 317 21.21 6.36 11.97
CA ILE A 317 20.58 7.64 11.71
C ILE A 317 21.20 8.26 10.47
N ILE A 318 20.36 8.64 9.50
CA ILE A 318 20.79 9.17 8.21
C ILE A 318 19.85 10.29 7.80
N VAL A 319 20.39 11.46 7.43
CA VAL A 319 19.65 12.48 6.70
C VAL A 319 19.90 12.24 5.22
N PHE A 320 18.90 11.77 4.50
CA PHE A 320 18.92 11.62 3.05
C PHE A 320 18.69 12.96 2.37
N ASN A 321 19.54 13.31 1.42
CA ASN A 321 19.31 14.36 0.44
C ASN A 321 18.59 13.73 -0.76
N VAL A 322 17.26 13.84 -0.79
CA VAL A 322 16.43 13.11 -1.77
C VAL A 322 16.37 13.84 -3.11
N ALA A 323 16.54 15.17 -3.10
CA ALA A 323 16.62 16.01 -4.29
C ALA A 323 17.92 16.87 -4.25
N PRO A 324 19.10 16.25 -4.39
CA PRO A 324 20.38 16.95 -4.24
C PRO A 324 20.63 18.03 -5.30
N ASP A 325 19.96 17.92 -6.45
CA ASP A 325 19.94 18.93 -7.51
C ASP A 325 18.50 19.03 -8.05
N GLY A 326 18.01 20.23 -8.33
CA GLY A 326 16.68 20.50 -8.91
C GLY A 326 16.37 19.83 -10.27
N ALA A 327 17.17 18.85 -10.71
CA ALA A 327 16.93 18.00 -11.86
C ALA A 327 17.53 16.60 -11.64
N GLY A 328 16.69 15.55 -11.70
CA GLY A 328 17.13 14.17 -11.88
C GLY A 328 16.85 13.24 -10.70
N ARG A 329 15.69 12.57 -10.75
CA ARG A 329 15.34 11.46 -9.87
C ARG A 329 16.34 10.33 -10.09
N TYR A 330 17.24 10.08 -9.13
CA TYR A 330 18.09 8.89 -9.15
C TYR A 330 17.20 7.66 -8.93
N LEU A 331 16.77 7.06 -10.04
CA LEU A 331 16.26 5.69 -10.03
C LEU A 331 17.46 4.80 -9.72
N LEU A 332 17.37 4.04 -8.64
CA LEU A 332 18.21 2.86 -8.45
C LEU A 332 17.98 1.97 -9.67
N ARG A 333 18.91 1.99 -10.63
CA ARG A 333 18.94 0.97 -11.67
C ARG A 333 19.52 -0.27 -11.03
N ALA A 334 18.69 -1.29 -10.89
CA ALA A 334 19.16 -2.65 -10.71
C ALA A 334 19.66 -3.10 -12.08
N ASP A 335 20.98 -3.08 -12.26
CA ASP A 335 21.66 -3.71 -13.40
C ASP A 335 21.96 -5.18 -13.07
#